data_AF-A0A7C4EGS3-F1
#
_entry.id   AF-A0A7C4EGS3-F1
#
_cell.length_a   1.000
_cell.length_b   1.000
_cell.length_c   1.000
_cell.angle_alpha   90.00
_cell.angle_beta   90.00
_cell.angle_gamma   90.00
#
_symmetry.space_group_name_H-M   'P 1'
#
loop_
_entity.id
_entity.type
_entity.pdbx_description
1 polymer ?
#
loop_
_entity_poly.entity_id
_entity_poly.type
_entity_poly.pdbx_seq_one_letter_code
_entity_poly.pdbx_strand_id
1 'polypeptide(L)'
;MIFTARQLEDLHRSAGGNGQVVLPYGARLTPLAADWARSRRVAVGYSNVEIPSPLVKPVATQPAPAQAAQGAWLWWCDGPCGPAKAAVAAQARESSLSPIEIPSDARRTAEVIRHLAGEVKAARAVGGILLVQHAAAATVLANRCTSLRAVVGTGLAAVEQGIALVAANVLVIEYSSQSMSQMRNLLRRFVHAGRELEEGMSRSLKELSACG
;
A
#
# COMPACT_ATOMS: atom_id res chain seq x y z
N MET A 1 9.40 -17.73 -7.50
CA MET A 1 9.88 -16.33 -7.44
C MET A 1 10.72 -16.05 -8.68
N ILE A 2 10.58 -14.89 -9.33
CA ILE A 2 11.33 -14.56 -10.55
C ILE A 2 12.38 -13.49 -10.22
N PHE A 3 13.63 -13.72 -10.62
CA PHE A 3 14.74 -12.80 -10.43
C PHE A 3 15.13 -12.09 -11.74
N THR A 4 15.22 -10.77 -11.65
CA THR A 4 15.67 -9.89 -12.74
C THR A 4 17.19 -9.69 -12.68
N ALA A 5 17.80 -9.23 -13.78
CA ALA A 5 19.25 -8.99 -13.84
C ALA A 5 19.73 -8.01 -12.77
N ARG A 6 18.96 -6.94 -12.50
CA ARG A 6 19.27 -5.93 -11.48
C ARG A 6 19.28 -6.51 -10.07
N GLN A 7 18.29 -7.35 -9.75
CA GLN A 7 18.22 -8.02 -8.44
C GLN A 7 19.39 -8.99 -8.26
N LEU A 8 19.81 -9.67 -9.33
CA LEU A 8 20.96 -10.57 -9.29
C LEU A 8 22.29 -9.80 -9.11
N GLU A 9 22.42 -8.63 -9.72
CA GLU A 9 23.57 -7.73 -9.54
C GLU A 9 23.66 -7.20 -8.11
N ASP A 10 22.55 -6.74 -7.55
CA ASP A 10 22.49 -6.24 -6.17
C ASP A 10 22.86 -7.35 -5.17
N LEU A 11 22.36 -8.58 -5.38
CA LEU A 11 22.73 -9.75 -4.58
C LEU A 11 24.23 -10.06 -4.68
N HIS A 12 24.79 -10.06 -5.90
CA HIS A 12 26.22 -10.30 -6.10
C HIS A 12 27.11 -9.26 -5.41
N ARG A 13 26.70 -7.98 -5.47
CA ARG A 13 27.39 -6.88 -4.78
C ARG A 13 27.32 -7.03 -3.27
N SER A 14 26.14 -7.41 -2.75
CA SER A 14 25.94 -7.62 -1.31
C SER A 14 26.70 -8.83 -0.76
N ALA A 15 26.90 -9.87 -1.58
CA ALA A 15 27.67 -11.07 -1.24
C ALA A 15 29.21 -10.89 -1.36
N GLY A 16 29.69 -9.65 -1.52
CA GLY A 16 31.12 -9.34 -1.55
C GLY A 16 31.84 -9.68 -2.87
N GLY A 17 31.10 -9.95 -3.96
CA GLY A 17 31.71 -10.20 -5.27
C GLY A 17 32.42 -11.55 -5.40
N ASN A 18 32.17 -12.51 -4.49
CA ASN A 18 32.83 -13.83 -4.43
C ASN A 18 32.49 -14.79 -5.60
N GLY A 19 32.07 -14.27 -6.76
CA GLY A 19 31.78 -15.07 -7.95
C GLY A 19 30.58 -16.01 -7.81
N GLN A 20 29.83 -15.96 -6.70
CA GLN A 20 28.69 -16.85 -6.44
C GLN A 20 27.49 -16.07 -5.90
N VAL A 21 26.30 -16.43 -6.36
CA VAL A 21 25.01 -15.94 -5.85
C VAL A 21 24.16 -17.15 -5.49
N VAL A 22 23.64 -17.18 -4.26
CA VAL A 22 22.73 -18.22 -3.81
C VAL A 22 21.30 -17.70 -3.91
N LEU A 23 20.43 -18.47 -4.55
CA LEU A 23 19.01 -18.16 -4.70
C LEU A 23 18.17 -19.16 -3.90
N PRO A 24 16.96 -18.76 -3.46
CA PRO A 24 16.04 -19.69 -2.83
C PRO A 24 15.60 -20.77 -3.82
N TYR A 25 15.37 -21.98 -3.29
CA TYR A 25 14.91 -23.12 -4.10
C TYR A 25 13.61 -22.79 -4.85
N GLY A 26 13.56 -23.10 -6.16
CA GLY A 26 12.42 -22.77 -7.02
C GLY A 26 12.41 -21.33 -7.56
N ALA A 27 13.47 -20.54 -7.35
CA ALA A 27 13.69 -19.29 -8.05
C ALA A 27 13.89 -19.52 -9.57
N ARG A 28 13.29 -18.67 -10.40
CA ARG A 28 13.48 -18.67 -11.85
C ARG A 28 14.18 -17.38 -12.28
N LEU A 29 15.15 -17.50 -13.18
CA LEU A 29 15.82 -16.35 -13.77
C LEU A 29 15.07 -15.89 -15.03
N THR A 30 14.98 -14.57 -15.20
CA THR A 30 14.63 -14.00 -16.50
C THR A 30 15.76 -14.25 -17.52
N PRO A 31 15.50 -14.26 -18.84
CA PRO A 31 16.54 -14.43 -19.85
C PRO A 31 17.72 -13.45 -19.68
N LEU A 32 17.40 -12.16 -19.44
CA LEU A 32 18.42 -11.13 -19.17
C LEU A 32 19.24 -11.40 -17.91
N ALA A 33 18.65 -12.00 -16.86
CA ALA A 33 19.39 -12.36 -15.65
C ALA A 33 20.33 -13.55 -15.88
N ALA A 34 19.91 -14.52 -16.70
CA ALA A 34 20.75 -15.65 -17.08
C ALA A 34 21.95 -15.21 -17.94
N ASP A 35 21.72 -14.30 -18.88
CA ASP A 35 22.79 -13.74 -19.73
C ASP A 35 23.79 -12.93 -18.91
N TRP A 36 23.31 -12.12 -17.98
CA TRP A 36 24.16 -11.37 -17.05
C TRP A 36 25.06 -12.31 -16.23
N ALA A 37 24.49 -13.36 -15.62
CA ALA A 37 25.25 -14.31 -14.80
C ALA A 37 26.37 -15.00 -15.61
N ARG A 38 26.07 -15.36 -16.86
CA ARG A 38 27.05 -15.95 -17.78
C ARG A 38 28.16 -14.97 -18.15
N SER A 39 27.82 -13.72 -18.47
CA SER A 39 28.79 -12.70 -18.87
C SER A 39 29.78 -12.34 -17.75
N ARG A 40 29.32 -12.37 -16.50
CA ARG A 40 30.11 -12.04 -15.29
C ARG A 40 30.75 -13.26 -14.63
N ARG A 41 30.57 -14.47 -15.20
CA ARG A 41 31.02 -15.75 -14.66
C ARG A 41 30.60 -15.98 -13.21
N VAL A 42 29.37 -15.60 -12.89
CA VAL A 42 28.80 -15.76 -11.54
C VAL A 42 28.11 -17.13 -11.45
N ALA A 43 28.58 -17.96 -10.53
CA ALA A 43 27.96 -19.24 -10.20
C ALA A 43 26.64 -19.03 -9.45
N VAL A 44 25.55 -19.60 -9.96
CA VAL A 44 24.24 -19.52 -9.31
C VAL A 44 23.98 -20.82 -8.57
N GLY A 45 23.94 -20.76 -7.24
CA GLY A 45 23.59 -21.89 -6.37
C GLY A 45 22.15 -21.79 -5.90
N TYR A 46 21.54 -22.93 -5.55
CA TYR A 46 20.23 -22.97 -4.92
C TYR A 46 20.38 -23.60 -3.53
N SER A 47 19.84 -22.93 -2.50
CA SER A 47 19.88 -23.44 -1.13
C SER A 47 18.49 -23.43 -0.51
N ASN A 48 18.23 -24.40 0.38
CA ASN A 48 17.04 -24.46 1.23
C ASN A 48 17.15 -23.57 2.48
N VAL A 49 18.26 -22.86 2.64
CA VAL A 49 18.44 -21.88 3.71
C VAL A 49 17.89 -20.55 3.20
N GLU A 50 16.80 -20.07 3.82
CA GLU A 50 16.34 -18.69 3.67
C GLU A 50 17.51 -17.76 4.00
N ILE A 51 18.03 -17.07 3.00
CA ILE A 51 19.12 -16.12 3.18
C ILE A 51 18.56 -14.95 4.00
N PRO A 52 19.11 -14.66 5.19
CA PRO A 52 18.73 -13.47 5.94
C PRO A 52 19.08 -12.24 5.10
N SER A 53 18.08 -11.39 4.86
CA SER A 53 18.25 -10.09 4.23
C SER A 53 19.40 -9.33 4.91
N PRO A 54 20.41 -8.78 4.20
CA PRO A 54 21.56 -8.18 4.84
C PRO A 54 21.14 -6.98 5.70
N LEU A 55 21.46 -7.12 6.99
CA LEU A 55 21.36 -6.10 8.03
C LEU A 55 22.09 -4.82 7.60
N VAL A 56 21.31 -3.76 7.36
CA VAL A 56 21.80 -2.39 7.36
C VAL A 56 22.19 -2.03 8.80
N LYS A 57 23.47 -1.74 9.03
CA LYS A 57 23.95 -1.17 10.31
C LYS A 57 23.36 0.24 10.47
N PRO A 58 22.71 0.59 11.60
CA PRO A 58 22.24 1.95 11.84
C PRO A 58 23.41 2.81 12.33
N VAL A 59 23.78 3.83 11.56
CA VAL A 59 24.61 4.93 12.02
C VAL A 59 23.70 6.10 12.38
N ALA A 60 23.79 6.49 13.66
CA ALA A 60 23.46 7.78 14.27
C ALA A 60 22.06 8.39 14.04
N THR A 61 21.24 8.26 15.09
CA THR A 61 20.43 9.32 15.71
C THR A 61 19.71 10.28 14.74
N GLN A 62 18.70 9.76 14.04
CA GLN A 62 17.57 10.59 13.61
C GLN A 62 16.52 10.59 14.74
N PRO A 63 15.93 11.75 15.09
CA PRO A 63 14.81 11.78 16.02
C PRO A 63 13.70 10.90 15.44
N ALA A 64 13.11 10.08 16.31
CA ALA A 64 12.12 9.07 15.97
C ALA A 64 11.14 9.57 14.89
N PRO A 65 10.89 8.80 13.80
CA PRO A 65 9.76 9.11 12.94
C PRO A 65 8.51 9.09 13.83
N ALA A 66 7.71 10.15 13.68
CA ALA A 66 6.52 10.38 14.46
C ALA A 66 5.73 9.08 14.60
N GLN A 67 5.40 8.72 15.85
CA GLN A 67 4.59 7.56 16.20
C GLN A 67 3.45 7.42 15.19
N ALA A 68 3.50 6.37 14.37
CA ALA A 68 2.42 6.03 13.47
C ALA A 68 1.15 5.94 14.31
N ALA A 69 0.17 6.81 14.00
CA ALA A 69 -1.07 6.91 14.76
C ALA A 69 -1.63 5.49 15.00
N GLN A 70 -1.71 5.09 16.27
CA GLN A 70 -2.25 3.80 16.71
C GLN A 70 -3.79 3.79 16.62
N GLY A 71 -4.34 4.25 15.49
CA GLY A 71 -5.77 4.28 15.24
C GLY A 71 -6.23 3.06 14.45
N ALA A 72 -7.50 2.72 14.58
CA ALA A 72 -8.12 1.70 13.73
C ALA A 72 -8.30 2.24 12.29
N TRP A 73 -8.30 1.33 11.32
CA TRP A 73 -8.76 1.60 9.97
C TRP A 73 -10.27 1.40 9.91
N LEU A 74 -10.99 2.31 9.27
CA LEU A 74 -12.43 2.16 9.07
C LEU A 74 -12.72 1.64 7.67
N TRP A 75 -13.81 0.89 7.49
CA TRP A 75 -14.21 0.46 6.15
C TRP A 75 -15.72 0.48 5.94
N TRP A 76 -16.14 0.69 4.69
CA TRP A 76 -17.55 0.66 4.31
C TRP A 76 -17.73 0.12 2.89
N CYS A 77 -18.89 -0.47 2.59
CA CYS A 77 -19.28 -0.89 1.23
C CYS A 77 -20.66 -0.39 0.86
N ASP A 78 -20.83 0.13 -0.36
CA ASP A 78 -22.06 0.75 -0.87
C ASP A 78 -23.13 -0.23 -1.39
N GLY A 79 -22.82 -1.52 -1.48
CA GLY A 79 -23.68 -2.49 -2.14
C GLY A 79 -23.39 -3.96 -1.78
N PRO A 80 -24.09 -4.91 -2.43
CA PRO A 80 -23.89 -6.33 -2.23
C PRO A 80 -22.57 -6.80 -2.86
N CYS A 81 -21.46 -6.53 -2.16
CA CYS A 81 -20.11 -6.82 -2.62
C CYS A 81 -19.53 -8.05 -1.88
N GLY A 82 -20.09 -9.25 -2.11
CA GLY A 82 -19.69 -10.49 -1.41
C GLY A 82 -18.16 -10.74 -1.42
N PRO A 83 -17.50 -10.77 -2.59
CA PRO A 83 -16.06 -10.92 -2.69
C PRO A 83 -15.26 -9.80 -2.01
N ALA A 84 -15.75 -8.56 -2.03
CA ALA A 84 -15.06 -7.42 -1.43
C ALA A 84 -15.17 -7.44 0.10
N LYS A 85 -16.36 -7.76 0.65
CA LYS A 85 -16.53 -8.00 2.09
C LYS A 85 -15.67 -9.17 2.56
N ALA A 86 -15.56 -10.23 1.76
CA ALA A 86 -14.67 -11.35 2.08
C ALA A 86 -13.18 -10.94 2.08
N ALA A 87 -12.74 -10.10 1.12
CA ALA A 87 -11.38 -9.56 1.10
C ALA A 87 -11.08 -8.69 2.34
N VAL A 88 -12.02 -7.83 2.73
CA VAL A 88 -11.89 -7.03 3.95
C VAL A 88 -11.92 -7.87 5.22
N ALA A 89 -12.82 -8.85 5.31
CA ALA A 89 -12.88 -9.77 6.44
C ALA A 89 -11.57 -10.56 6.60
N ALA A 90 -10.93 -10.95 5.49
CA ALA A 90 -9.60 -11.55 5.53
C ALA A 90 -8.55 -10.56 6.06
N GLN A 91 -8.56 -9.31 5.60
CA GLN A 91 -7.63 -8.28 6.07
C GLN A 91 -7.84 -7.90 7.54
N ALA A 92 -9.08 -7.87 8.02
CA ALA A 92 -9.43 -7.53 9.40
C ALA A 92 -8.90 -8.56 10.43
N ARG A 93 -8.52 -9.77 9.98
CA ARG A 93 -7.82 -10.75 10.82
C ARG A 93 -6.35 -10.42 11.01
N GLU A 94 -5.75 -9.71 10.06
CA GLU A 94 -4.33 -9.36 10.03
C GLU A 94 -4.08 -7.93 10.55
N SER A 95 -5.12 -7.10 10.64
CA SER A 95 -4.99 -5.67 10.95
C SER A 95 -6.26 -5.12 11.61
N SER A 96 -6.13 -4.01 12.35
CA SER A 96 -7.26 -3.35 13.00
C SER A 96 -8.16 -2.64 11.98
N LEU A 97 -9.08 -3.37 11.34
CA LEU A 97 -10.11 -2.83 10.45
C LEU A 97 -11.49 -2.98 11.09
N SER A 98 -12.17 -1.87 11.33
CA SER A 98 -13.51 -1.82 11.90
C SER A 98 -14.54 -1.34 10.86
N PRO A 99 -15.73 -1.95 10.79
CA PRO A 99 -16.77 -1.50 9.87
C PRO A 99 -17.34 -0.15 10.33
N ILE A 100 -17.77 0.68 9.36
CA ILE A 100 -18.63 1.84 9.62
C ILE A 100 -20.08 1.36 9.66
N GLU A 101 -20.78 1.62 10.76
CA GLU A 101 -22.17 1.22 11.00
C GLU A 101 -23.19 2.11 10.26
N ILE A 102 -22.96 2.35 8.97
CA ILE A 102 -23.90 3.05 8.08
C ILE A 102 -24.40 2.03 7.04
N PRO A 103 -25.71 1.98 6.75
CA PRO A 103 -26.25 1.04 5.77
C PRO A 103 -25.52 1.06 4.42
N SER A 104 -25.37 -0.12 3.80
CA SER A 104 -24.76 -0.28 2.48
C SER A 104 -25.69 0.26 1.38
N ASP A 105 -25.62 1.56 1.13
CA ASP A 105 -26.33 2.26 0.06
C ASP A 105 -25.43 3.36 -0.55
N ALA A 106 -25.23 3.33 -1.86
CA ALA A 106 -24.45 4.33 -2.61
C ALA A 106 -24.91 5.78 -2.36
N ARG A 107 -26.19 6.02 -2.07
CA ARG A 107 -26.74 7.34 -1.73
C ARG A 107 -26.18 7.89 -0.41
N ARG A 108 -25.68 7.01 0.47
CA ARG A 108 -25.10 7.34 1.77
C ARG A 108 -23.60 7.66 1.72
N THR A 109 -22.97 7.59 0.54
CA THR A 109 -21.52 7.83 0.38
C THR A 109 -21.05 9.14 1.03
N ALA A 110 -21.80 10.24 0.86
CA ALA A 110 -21.46 11.53 1.47
C ALA A 110 -21.58 11.53 3.01
N GLU A 111 -22.49 10.75 3.57
CA GLU A 111 -22.63 10.58 5.03
C GLU A 111 -21.45 9.78 5.60
N VAL A 112 -21.08 8.69 4.94
CA VAL A 112 -19.92 7.84 5.28
C VAL A 112 -18.63 8.64 5.27
N ILE A 113 -18.41 9.45 4.23
CA ILE A 113 -17.23 10.30 4.10
C ILE A 113 -17.17 11.35 5.22
N ARG A 114 -18.30 11.99 5.56
CA ARG A 114 -18.36 12.94 6.68
C ARG A 114 -18.05 12.26 8.02
N HIS A 115 -18.60 11.07 8.26
CA HIS A 115 -18.30 10.28 9.45
C HIS A 115 -16.80 9.95 9.53
N LEU A 116 -16.25 9.40 8.45
CA LEU A 116 -14.82 9.06 8.34
C LEU A 116 -13.92 10.29 8.56
N ALA A 117 -14.25 11.42 7.96
CA ALA A 117 -13.52 12.67 8.15
C ALA A 117 -13.52 13.13 9.61
N GLY A 118 -14.65 12.95 10.31
CA GLY A 118 -14.77 13.23 11.74
C GLY A 118 -13.90 12.33 12.61
N GLU A 119 -13.89 11.02 12.34
CA GLU A 119 -13.07 10.04 13.06
C GLU A 119 -11.57 10.28 12.87
N VAL A 120 -11.15 10.59 11.63
CA VAL A 120 -9.75 10.93 11.32
C VAL A 120 -9.36 12.27 11.97
N LYS A 121 -10.23 13.28 11.90
CA LYS A 121 -9.98 14.59 12.54
C LYS A 121 -9.87 14.49 14.06
N ALA A 122 -10.63 13.58 14.67
CA ALA A 122 -10.58 13.28 16.10
C ALA A 122 -9.44 12.33 16.49
N ALA A 123 -8.58 11.93 15.54
CA ALA A 123 -7.48 10.98 15.72
C ALA A 123 -7.91 9.60 16.27
N ARG A 124 -9.18 9.21 16.09
CA ARG A 124 -9.69 7.87 16.45
C ARG A 124 -9.46 6.84 15.34
N ALA A 125 -9.36 7.31 14.10
CA ALA A 125 -9.04 6.49 12.94
C ALA A 125 -7.82 7.02 12.20
N VAL A 126 -7.01 6.11 11.64
CA VAL A 126 -5.88 6.49 10.76
C VAL A 126 -6.38 6.92 9.39
N GLY A 127 -7.50 6.34 8.96
CA GLY A 127 -8.02 6.51 7.62
C GLY A 127 -9.14 5.51 7.33
N GLY A 128 -9.49 5.36 6.06
CA GLY A 128 -10.56 4.47 5.68
C GLY A 128 -10.46 3.81 4.31
N ILE A 129 -11.27 2.77 4.13
CA ILE A 129 -11.41 1.99 2.91
C ILE A 129 -12.87 2.07 2.45
N LEU A 130 -13.08 2.54 1.23
CA LEU A 130 -14.40 2.63 0.61
C LEU A 130 -14.48 1.61 -0.53
N LEU A 131 -15.35 0.61 -0.37
CA LEU A 131 -15.69 -0.35 -1.41
C LEU A 131 -16.94 0.15 -2.12
N VAL A 132 -16.82 0.58 -3.38
CA VAL A 132 -17.91 1.21 -4.11
C VAL A 132 -18.12 0.59 -5.48
N GLN A 133 -19.31 0.76 -6.06
CA GLN A 133 -19.54 0.34 -7.44
C GLN A 133 -18.83 1.26 -8.44
N HIS A 134 -18.78 2.55 -8.11
CA HIS A 134 -18.18 3.62 -8.92
C HIS A 134 -17.33 4.55 -8.05
N ALA A 135 -16.03 4.64 -8.32
CA ALA A 135 -15.07 5.38 -7.49
C ALA A 135 -15.17 6.90 -7.67
N ALA A 136 -15.56 7.38 -8.85
CA ALA A 136 -15.49 8.79 -9.21
C ALA A 136 -16.16 9.71 -8.17
N ALA A 137 -17.41 9.42 -7.80
CA ALA A 137 -18.15 10.22 -6.83
C ALA A 137 -17.52 10.16 -5.42
N ALA A 138 -17.16 8.96 -4.96
CA ALA A 138 -16.56 8.76 -3.63
C ALA A 138 -15.21 9.49 -3.51
N THR A 139 -14.36 9.43 -4.53
CA THR A 139 -13.06 10.10 -4.54
C THR A 139 -13.20 11.62 -4.55
N VAL A 140 -14.10 12.17 -5.37
CA VAL A 140 -14.36 13.62 -5.40
C VAL A 140 -14.87 14.10 -4.05
N LEU A 141 -15.87 13.42 -3.48
CA LEU A 141 -16.44 13.79 -2.19
C LEU A 141 -15.41 13.69 -1.06
N ALA A 142 -14.60 12.62 -1.04
CA ALA A 142 -13.61 12.42 0.01
C ALA A 142 -12.52 13.50 -0.01
N ASN A 143 -12.03 13.88 -1.19
CA ASN A 143 -11.01 14.92 -1.34
C ASN A 143 -11.54 16.35 -1.11
N ARG A 144 -12.86 16.54 -0.89
CA ARG A 144 -13.39 17.82 -0.36
C ARG A 144 -13.15 17.98 1.14
N CYS A 145 -12.87 16.89 1.86
CA CYS A 145 -12.55 16.95 3.28
C CYS A 145 -11.04 17.13 3.47
N THR A 146 -10.61 18.21 4.11
CA THR A 146 -9.18 18.54 4.31
C THR A 146 -8.42 17.51 5.16
N SER A 147 -9.12 16.71 5.97
CA SER A 147 -8.54 15.61 6.75
C SER A 147 -8.33 14.32 5.94
N LEU A 148 -8.88 14.23 4.73
CA LEU A 148 -8.87 13.03 3.91
C LEU A 148 -8.07 13.26 2.63
N ARG A 149 -7.32 12.25 2.22
CA ARG A 149 -6.59 12.18 0.95
C ARG A 149 -6.89 10.83 0.32
N ALA A 150 -7.84 10.85 -0.59
CA ALA A 150 -8.41 9.67 -1.22
C ALA A 150 -7.76 9.37 -2.56
N VAL A 151 -7.43 8.09 -2.75
CA VAL A 151 -6.89 7.54 -4.00
C VAL A 151 -7.71 6.35 -4.46
N VAL A 152 -7.80 6.16 -5.78
CA VAL A 152 -8.50 5.01 -6.37
C VAL A 152 -7.52 3.86 -6.56
N GLY A 153 -7.85 2.71 -5.99
CA GLY A 153 -7.08 1.48 -6.11
C GLY A 153 -7.34 0.75 -7.41
N THR A 154 -6.78 1.23 -8.52
CA THR A 154 -6.85 0.54 -9.83
C THR A 154 -5.80 -0.56 -9.97
N GLY A 155 -4.71 -0.46 -9.21
CA GLY A 155 -3.61 -1.41 -9.20
C GLY A 155 -2.60 -1.09 -8.10
N LEU A 156 -1.69 -2.04 -7.82
CA LEU A 156 -0.75 -1.92 -6.70
C LEU A 156 0.16 -0.69 -6.83
N ALA A 157 0.74 -0.48 -8.01
CA ALA A 157 1.63 0.65 -8.26
C ALA A 157 0.94 2.01 -8.05
N ALA A 158 -0.32 2.15 -8.46
CA ALA A 158 -1.09 3.37 -8.27
C ALA A 158 -1.36 3.64 -6.78
N VAL A 159 -1.66 2.60 -6.01
CA VAL A 159 -1.84 2.71 -4.55
C VAL A 159 -0.53 3.11 -3.87
N GLU A 160 0.59 2.50 -4.25
CA GLU A 160 1.90 2.84 -3.68
C GLU A 160 2.30 4.29 -3.97
N GLN A 161 2.10 4.75 -5.21
CA GLN A 161 2.33 6.14 -5.59
C GLN A 161 1.41 7.09 -4.82
N GLY A 162 0.14 6.74 -4.67
CA GLY A 162 -0.81 7.52 -3.87
C GLY A 162 -0.39 7.66 -2.40
N ILE A 163 0.12 6.59 -1.80
CA ILE A 163 0.64 6.63 -0.44
C ILE A 163 1.90 7.49 -0.36
N ALA A 164 2.87 7.26 -1.26
CA ALA A 164 4.17 7.94 -1.21
C ALA A 164 4.07 9.43 -1.52
N LEU A 165 3.28 9.81 -2.53
CA LEU A 165 3.23 11.20 -3.00
C LEU A 165 2.32 12.08 -2.16
N VAL A 166 1.16 11.56 -1.75
CA VAL A 166 0.13 12.37 -1.08
C VAL A 166 -0.24 11.86 0.31
N ALA A 167 0.54 10.92 0.88
CA ALA A 167 0.24 10.31 2.17
C ALA A 167 -1.23 9.90 2.28
N ALA A 168 -1.73 9.21 1.24
CA ALA A 168 -3.13 8.86 1.11
C ALA A 168 -3.62 8.04 2.31
N ASN A 169 -4.67 8.53 2.97
CA ASN A 169 -5.31 7.87 4.11
C ASN A 169 -6.72 7.36 3.79
N VAL A 170 -7.21 7.55 2.56
CA VAL A 170 -8.43 6.90 2.09
C VAL A 170 -8.15 6.11 0.81
N LEU A 171 -8.53 4.83 0.80
CA LEU A 171 -8.48 3.98 -0.39
C LEU A 171 -9.89 3.72 -0.90
N VAL A 172 -10.15 4.07 -2.16
CA VAL A 172 -11.41 3.79 -2.86
C VAL A 172 -11.18 2.63 -3.82
N ILE A 173 -11.96 1.56 -3.68
CA ILE A 173 -11.87 0.37 -4.53
C ILE A 173 -13.20 0.19 -5.26
N GLU A 174 -13.14 0.13 -6.59
CA GLU A 174 -14.27 -0.33 -7.40
C GLU A 174 -14.34 -1.84 -7.36
N TYR A 175 -15.26 -2.39 -6.54
CA TYR A 175 -15.33 -3.85 -6.38
C TYR A 175 -15.85 -4.57 -7.63
N SER A 176 -16.46 -3.85 -8.57
CA SER A 176 -16.98 -4.39 -9.82
C SER A 176 -15.87 -4.71 -10.84
N SER A 177 -14.71 -4.06 -10.72
CA SER A 177 -13.59 -4.19 -11.66
C SER A 177 -12.40 -4.98 -11.11
N GLN A 178 -12.49 -5.45 -9.86
CA GLN A 178 -11.37 -6.08 -9.15
C GLN A 178 -11.75 -7.49 -8.66
N SER A 179 -10.84 -8.43 -8.84
CA SER A 179 -10.97 -9.76 -8.23
C SER A 179 -10.65 -9.72 -6.73
N MET A 180 -11.09 -10.73 -5.98
CA MET A 180 -10.84 -10.83 -4.54
C MET A 180 -9.35 -10.81 -4.18
N SER A 181 -8.50 -11.48 -4.97
CA SER A 181 -7.05 -11.49 -4.76
C SER A 181 -6.41 -10.12 -5.02
N GLN A 182 -6.86 -9.41 -6.06
CA GLN A 182 -6.43 -8.03 -6.32
C GLN A 182 -6.82 -7.12 -5.15
N MET A 183 -8.08 -7.16 -4.71
CA MET A 183 -8.53 -6.36 -3.56
C MET A 183 -7.71 -6.64 -2.30
N ARG A 184 -7.44 -7.92 -1.98
CA ARG A 184 -6.58 -8.26 -0.83
C ARG A 184 -5.18 -7.67 -0.93
N ASN A 185 -4.56 -7.72 -2.12
CA ASN A 185 -3.23 -7.15 -2.32
C ASN A 185 -3.24 -5.62 -2.13
N LEU A 186 -4.26 -4.93 -2.66
CA LEU A 186 -4.43 -3.48 -2.47
C LEU A 186 -4.62 -3.12 -1.00
N LEU A 187 -5.53 -3.84 -0.31
CA LEU A 187 -5.82 -3.64 1.12
C LEU A 187 -4.58 -3.86 1.98
N ARG A 188 -3.90 -5.00 1.79
CA ARG A 188 -2.70 -5.35 2.57
C ARG A 188 -1.62 -4.29 2.41
N ARG A 189 -1.34 -3.88 1.16
CA ARG A 189 -0.33 -2.85 0.89
C ARG A 189 -0.71 -1.51 1.51
N PHE A 190 -1.96 -1.10 1.34
CA PHE A 190 -2.43 0.19 1.83
C PHE A 190 -2.39 0.27 3.35
N VAL A 191 -2.95 -0.72 4.06
CA VAL A 191 -3.07 -0.70 5.53
C VAL A 191 -1.70 -0.68 6.21
N HIS A 192 -0.71 -1.40 5.69
CA HIS A 192 0.62 -1.54 6.31
C HIS A 192 1.64 -0.49 5.86
N ALA A 193 1.35 0.33 4.86
CA ALA A 193 2.31 1.31 4.38
C ALA A 193 2.52 2.44 5.39
N GLY A 194 3.79 2.81 5.60
CA GLY A 194 4.15 4.07 6.26
C GLY A 194 3.66 5.26 5.45
N ARG A 195 3.17 6.29 6.14
CA ARG A 195 2.63 7.50 5.53
C ARG A 195 3.41 8.70 6.04
N GLU A 196 4.27 9.23 5.20
CA GLU A 196 4.97 10.48 5.45
C GLU A 196 4.67 11.41 4.28
N LEU A 197 4.30 12.64 4.58
CA LEU A 197 4.00 13.64 3.57
C LEU A 197 5.25 14.49 3.37
N GLU A 198 5.77 14.52 2.15
CA GLU A 198 6.87 15.40 1.78
C GLU A 198 6.48 16.87 2.02
N GLU A 199 7.41 17.67 2.56
CA GLU A 199 7.15 19.07 2.90
C GLU A 199 6.70 19.91 1.70
N GLY A 200 7.28 19.65 0.51
CA GLY A 200 6.89 20.31 -0.73
C GLY A 200 5.43 20.05 -1.09
N MET A 201 5.00 18.79 -1.03
CA MET A 201 3.60 18.43 -1.28
C MET A 201 2.66 19.02 -0.23
N SER A 202 3.08 19.01 1.04
CA SER A 202 2.32 19.61 2.14
C SER A 202 2.05 21.11 1.90
N ARG A 203 3.05 21.83 1.37
CA ARG A 203 2.89 23.25 0.99
C ARG A 203 1.90 23.41 -0.17
N SER A 204 2.06 22.66 -1.24
CA SER A 204 1.14 22.70 -2.41
C SER A 204 -0.31 22.42 -2.02
N LEU A 205 -0.54 21.44 -1.15
CA LEU A 205 -1.89 21.11 -0.66
C LEU A 205 -2.50 22.25 0.17
N LYS A 206 -1.69 22.94 1.00
CA LYS A 206 -2.15 24.11 1.76
C LYS A 206 -2.51 25.28 0.84
N GLU A 207 -1.70 25.54 -0.18
CA GLU A 207 -1.98 26.59 -1.17
C GLU A 207 -3.29 26.32 -1.92
N LEU A 208 -3.51 25.09 -2.40
CA LEU A 208 -4.74 24.72 -3.09
C LEU A 208 -5.99 24.79 -2.20
N SER A 209 -5.84 24.56 -0.89
CA SER A 209 -6.95 24.69 0.05
C SER A 209 -7.44 26.14 0.23
N ALA A 210 -6.64 27.13 -0.17
CA ALA A 210 -7.01 28.55 -0.13
C ALA A 210 -7.71 29.04 -1.41
N CYS A 211 -7.75 28.21 -2.48
CA CYS A 211 -8.31 28.59 -3.78
C CYS A 211 -9.84 28.42 -3.89
N GLY A 212 -10.55 28.08 -2.81
CA GLY A 212 -12.00 27.85 -2.80
C GLY A 212 -12.70 28.64 -1.71
#